data_AF-A0A3D1QZI8-F1
#
_entry.id   AF-A0A3D1QZI8-F1
#
_cell.length_a   1.000
_cell.length_b   1.000
_cell.length_c   1.000
_cell.angle_alpha   90.00
_cell.angle_beta   90.00
_cell.angle_gamma   90.00
#
_symmetry.space_group_name_H-M   'P 1'
#
loop_
_entity.id
_entity.type
_entity.pdbx_description
1 polymer ?
#
loop_
_entity_poly.entity_id
_entity_poly.type
_entity_poly.pdbx_seq_one_letter_code
_entity_poly.pdbx_strand_id
1 'polypeptide(L)'
;MPTTEKVWRLLKLAQGRKRALILTHDNPDPDSLAAAVALAYLLEARAGVPARITYGGIVGRAENKAMLRVLRLPVTPLSRIGFDDYDLFGLVDTQPSVGNHSLPPGYG
;
A
#
# COMPACT_ATOMS: atom_id res chain seq x y z
N MET A 1 -13.58 -10.32 -19.90
CA MET A 1 -12.22 -9.90 -19.49
C MET A 1 -12.31 -9.11 -18.19
N PRO A 2 -11.83 -9.63 -17.05
CA PRO A 2 -12.16 -9.08 -15.73
C PRO A 2 -11.23 -7.96 -15.21
N THR A 3 -10.05 -7.75 -15.81
CA THR A 3 -9.04 -6.82 -15.24
C THR A 3 -9.45 -5.35 -15.37
N THR A 4 -9.95 -4.94 -16.53
CA THR A 4 -10.36 -3.55 -16.78
C THR A 4 -11.50 -3.13 -15.84
N GLU A 5 -12.47 -4.01 -15.60
CA GLU A 5 -13.59 -3.73 -14.70
C GLU A 5 -13.13 -3.54 -13.24
N LYS A 6 -12.19 -4.36 -12.78
CA LYS A 6 -11.59 -4.21 -11.44
C LYS A 6 -10.88 -2.87 -11.27
N VAL A 7 -10.13 -2.44 -12.29
CA VAL A 7 -9.47 -1.12 -12.28
C VAL A 7 -10.51 0.00 -12.20
N TRP A 8 -11.58 -0.07 -12.98
CA TRP A 8 -12.65 0.93 -12.91
C TRP A 8 -13.31 0.99 -11.53
N ARG A 9 -13.59 -0.16 -10.90
CA ARG A 9 -14.16 -0.20 -9.55
C ARG A 9 -13.22 0.41 -8.52
N LEU A 10 -11.91 0.13 -8.61
CA LEU A 10 -10.90 0.74 -7.75
C LEU A 10 -10.86 2.27 -7.91
N LEU A 11 -10.81 2.77 -9.14
CA LEU A 11 -10.77 4.21 -9.40
C LEU A 11 -12.04 4.92 -8.93
N LYS A 12 -13.20 4.29 -9.12
CA LYS A 12 -14.47 4.81 -8.61
C LYS A 12 -14.51 4.89 -7.08
N LEU A 13 -13.93 3.90 -6.39
CA LEU A 13 -13.84 3.89 -4.93
C LEU A 13 -12.89 4.98 -4.40
N ALA A 14 -11.81 5.25 -5.14
CA ALA A 14 -10.84 6.29 -4.80
C ALA A 14 -11.35 7.71 -5.07
N GLN A 15 -12.35 7.88 -5.94
CA GLN A 15 -12.87 9.19 -6.30
C GLN A 15 -13.40 9.96 -5.08
N GLY A 16 -12.91 11.19 -4.88
CA GLY A 16 -13.31 12.05 -3.76
C GLY A 16 -12.59 11.78 -2.44
N ARG A 17 -11.69 10.79 -2.39
CA ARG A 17 -10.81 10.54 -1.24
C ARG A 17 -9.66 11.54 -1.22
N LYS A 18 -9.17 11.86 -0.03
CA LYS A 18 -8.14 12.88 0.18
C LYS A 18 -6.74 12.29 0.16
N ARG A 19 -6.50 11.18 0.87
CA ARG A 19 -5.17 10.55 0.98
C ARG A 19 -5.31 9.04 1.22
N ALA A 20 -4.55 8.28 0.44
CA ALA A 20 -4.50 6.83 0.55
C ALA A 20 -3.29 6.33 1.35
N LEU A 21 -3.51 5.32 2.19
CA LEU A 21 -2.45 4.53 2.83
C LEU A 21 -2.46 3.11 2.27
N ILE A 22 -1.34 2.67 1.72
CA ILE A 22 -1.16 1.33 1.17
C ILE A 22 -0.26 0.55 2.13
N LEU A 23 -0.78 -0.52 2.71
CA LEU A 23 -0.08 -1.36 3.67
C LEU A 23 0.25 -2.71 3.02
N THR A 24 1.52 -3.09 3.07
CA THR A 24 1.96 -4.45 2.74
C THR A 24 1.89 -5.36 3.96
N HIS A 25 2.11 -6.66 3.80
CA HIS A 25 2.40 -7.55 4.94
C HIS A 25 3.69 -7.13 5.67
N ASP A 26 3.90 -7.66 6.88
CA ASP A 26 4.90 -7.17 7.83
C ASP A 26 6.37 -7.36 7.40
N ASN A 27 6.66 -8.28 6.48
CA ASN A 27 8.01 -8.53 5.95
C ASN A 27 8.00 -8.56 4.42
N PRO A 28 7.84 -7.40 3.77
CA PRO A 28 7.53 -7.33 2.35
C PRO A 28 8.66 -7.89 1.49
N ASP A 29 8.24 -8.57 0.44
CA ASP A 29 9.07 -9.09 -0.64
C ASP A 29 9.02 -8.19 -1.89
N PRO A 30 9.78 -8.49 -2.95
CA PRO A 30 9.78 -7.66 -4.16
C PRO A 30 8.41 -7.52 -4.81
N ASP A 31 7.57 -8.56 -4.75
CA ASP A 31 6.26 -8.59 -5.40
C ASP A 31 5.24 -7.71 -4.66
N SER A 32 5.16 -7.83 -3.34
CA SER A 32 4.32 -6.96 -2.50
C SER A 32 4.74 -5.48 -2.60
N LEU A 33 6.05 -5.19 -2.64
CA LEU A 33 6.57 -3.84 -2.86
C LEU A 33 6.20 -3.31 -4.24
N ALA A 34 6.39 -4.11 -5.30
CA ALA A 34 6.07 -3.72 -6.67
C ALA A 34 4.56 -3.47 -6.84
N ALA A 35 3.71 -4.33 -6.28
CA ALA A 35 2.27 -4.17 -6.32
C ALA A 35 1.81 -2.93 -5.53
N ALA A 36 2.42 -2.63 -4.38
CA ALA A 36 2.11 -1.41 -3.62
C ALA A 36 2.50 -0.14 -4.39
N VAL A 37 3.67 -0.14 -5.05
CA VAL A 37 4.12 0.97 -5.91
C VAL A 37 3.18 1.14 -7.11
N ALA A 38 2.77 0.04 -7.75
CA ALA A 38 1.84 0.09 -8.88
C ALA A 38 0.47 0.64 -8.46
N LEU A 39 -0.04 0.24 -7.29
CA LEU A 39 -1.30 0.76 -6.75
C LEU A 39 -1.20 2.25 -6.40
N ALA A 40 -0.12 2.68 -5.75
CA ALA A 40 0.13 4.09 -5.46
C ALA A 40 0.12 4.93 -6.75
N TYR A 41 0.89 4.48 -7.75
CA TYR A 41 0.94 5.12 -9.05
C TYR A 41 -0.43 5.22 -9.72
N LEU A 42 -1.26 4.16 -9.66
CA LEU A 42 -2.60 4.19 -10.23
C LEU A 42 -3.52 5.20 -9.51
N LEU A 43 -3.50 5.24 -8.18
CA LEU A 43 -4.32 6.18 -7.40
C LEU A 43 -3.91 7.63 -7.67
N GLU A 44 -2.62 7.90 -7.72
CA GLU A 44 -2.09 9.24 -7.99
C GLU A 44 -2.38 9.67 -9.44
N ALA A 45 -1.99 8.84 -10.41
CA ALA A 45 -2.05 9.20 -11.82
C ALA A 45 -3.47 9.19 -12.41
N ARG A 46 -4.40 8.41 -11.85
CA ARG A 46 -5.76 8.25 -12.41
C ARG A 46 -6.88 8.78 -11.53
N ALA A 47 -6.69 8.85 -10.21
CA ALA A 47 -7.69 9.37 -9.29
C ALA A 47 -7.27 10.69 -8.62
N GLY A 48 -6.02 11.14 -8.80
CA GLY A 48 -5.51 12.35 -8.16
C GLY A 48 -5.41 12.23 -6.64
N VAL A 49 -5.38 11.01 -6.10
CA VAL A 49 -5.31 10.74 -4.66
C VAL A 49 -3.86 10.46 -4.29
N PRO A 50 -3.20 11.34 -3.50
CA PRO A 50 -1.86 11.08 -2.98
C PRO A 50 -1.83 9.77 -2.19
N ALA A 51 -0.83 8.93 -2.45
CA ALA A 51 -0.71 7.63 -1.80
C ALA A 51 0.60 7.51 -1.02
N ARG A 52 0.56 6.90 0.17
CA ARG A 52 1.76 6.54 0.93
C ARG A 52 1.83 5.04 1.11
N ILE A 53 3.00 4.45 0.88
CA ILE A 53 3.25 3.03 1.04
C ILE A 53 3.93 2.76 2.39
N THR A 54 3.48 1.73 3.09
CA THR A 54 3.97 1.37 4.41
C THR A 54 3.94 -0.13 4.70
N TYR A 55 4.70 -0.57 5.71
CA TYR A 55 4.80 -1.95 6.18
C TYR A 55 4.90 -1.98 7.71
N GLY A 56 4.29 -2.98 8.36
CA GLY A 56 4.23 -3.08 9.82
C GLY A 56 5.52 -3.53 10.50
N GLY A 57 6.13 -4.60 10.00
CA GLY A 57 7.32 -5.24 10.59
C GLY A 57 8.65 -4.69 10.07
N ILE A 58 9.49 -5.59 9.57
CA ILE A 58 10.83 -5.25 9.04
C ILE A 58 11.00 -5.81 7.64
N VAL A 59 11.79 -5.12 6.82
CA VAL A 59 12.29 -5.70 5.57
C VAL A 59 13.50 -6.54 5.93
N GLY A 60 13.33 -7.86 6.13
CA GLY A 60 14.36 -8.72 6.72
C GLY A 60 15.52 -9.05 5.79
N ARG A 61 15.21 -9.40 4.53
CA ARG A 61 16.15 -9.88 3.52
C ARG A 61 17.05 -8.77 2.97
N ALA A 62 18.34 -9.07 2.78
CA ALA A 62 19.33 -8.11 2.34
C ALA A 62 19.04 -7.59 0.91
N GLU A 63 18.61 -8.49 0.03
CA GLU A 63 18.18 -8.18 -1.33
C GLU A 63 16.99 -7.21 -1.36
N ASN A 64 15.99 -7.39 -0.49
CA ASN A 64 14.83 -6.49 -0.41
C ASN A 64 15.23 -5.11 0.17
N LYS A 65 16.13 -5.08 1.16
CA LYS A 65 16.71 -3.82 1.66
C LYS A 65 17.48 -3.09 0.57
N ALA A 66 18.26 -3.83 -0.23
CA ALA A 66 18.99 -3.27 -1.36
C ALA A 66 18.03 -2.72 -2.43
N MET A 67 16.95 -3.44 -2.75
CA MET A 67 15.90 -2.98 -3.67
C MET A 67 15.31 -1.64 -3.23
N LEU A 68 14.88 -1.52 -1.97
CA LEU A 68 14.35 -0.25 -1.42
C LEU A 68 15.35 0.90 -1.55
N ARG A 69 16.63 0.63 -1.24
CA ARG A 69 17.70 1.63 -1.26
C ARG A 69 18.09 2.06 -2.69
N VAL A 70 18.30 1.09 -3.56
CA VAL A 70 18.80 1.30 -4.94
C VAL A 70 17.72 1.95 -5.80
N LEU A 71 16.49 1.45 -5.71
CA LEU A 71 15.35 2.00 -6.46
C LEU A 71 14.71 3.23 -5.80
N ARG A 72 15.15 3.57 -4.58
CA ARG A 72 14.62 4.68 -3.76
C ARG A 72 13.10 4.62 -3.63
N LEU A 73 12.56 3.43 -3.36
CA LEU A 73 11.12 3.23 -3.28
C LEU A 73 10.52 4.07 -2.13
N PRO A 74 9.38 4.75 -2.35
CA PRO A 74 8.79 5.67 -1.38
C PRO A 74 8.02 4.93 -0.27
N VAL A 75 8.71 4.05 0.45
CA VAL A 75 8.12 3.16 1.46
C VAL A 75 8.55 3.59 2.85
N THR A 76 7.60 3.75 3.76
CA THR A 76 7.85 4.22 5.13
C THR A 76 7.40 3.19 6.17
N PRO A 77 8.20 2.86 7.20
CA PRO A 77 7.75 1.97 8.26
C PRO A 77 6.47 2.48 8.94
N LEU A 78 5.55 1.57 9.27
CA LEU A 78 4.26 1.90 9.88
C LEU A 78 4.40 2.66 11.20
N SER A 79 5.46 2.39 11.96
CA SER A 79 5.78 3.10 13.20
C SER A 79 5.98 4.61 13.04
N ARG A 80 6.04 5.12 11.80
CA ARG A 80 6.16 6.55 11.47
C ARG A 80 4.92 7.12 10.80
N ILE A 81 3.81 6.37 10.78
CA ILE A 81 2.57 6.74 10.11
C ILE A 81 1.47 6.98 11.15
N GLY A 82 0.82 8.13 11.09
CA GLY A 82 -0.46 8.37 11.76
C GLY A 82 -1.61 7.96 10.83
N PHE A 83 -2.53 7.11 11.30
CA PHE A 83 -3.61 6.59 10.47
C PHE A 83 -4.73 7.62 10.20
N ASP A 84 -4.95 8.55 11.13
CA ASP A 84 -6.02 9.57 11.05
C ASP A 84 -5.88 10.53 9.85
N ASP A 85 -4.68 10.58 9.25
CA ASP A 85 -4.35 11.36 8.06
C ASP A 85 -4.94 10.80 6.75
N TYR A 86 -5.52 9.59 6.80
CA TYR A 86 -5.87 8.81 5.63
C TYR A 86 -7.34 8.38 5.66
N ASP A 87 -8.01 8.50 4.52
CA ASP A 87 -9.43 8.20 4.36
C ASP A 87 -9.69 7.08 3.33
N LEU A 88 -8.61 6.46 2.84
CA LEU A 88 -8.61 5.30 1.97
C LEU A 88 -7.46 4.36 2.36
N PHE A 89 -7.78 3.09 2.60
CA PHE A 89 -6.81 2.06 2.96
C PHE A 89 -6.75 0.99 1.87
N GLY A 90 -5.55 0.67 1.40
CA GLY A 90 -5.29 -0.42 0.47
C GLY A 90 -4.39 -1.46 1.10
N LEU A 91 -4.80 -2.72 1.07
CA LEU A 91 -3.97 -3.85 1.52
C LEU A 91 -3.41 -4.58 0.30
N VAL A 92 -2.11 -4.86 0.31
CA VAL A 92 -1.42 -5.57 -0.77
C VAL A 92 -0.68 -6.77 -0.19
N ASP A 93 -0.90 -7.92 -0.83
CA ASP A 93 -0.32 -9.21 -0.43
C ASP A 93 -0.56 -9.57 1.06
N THR A 94 -1.70 -9.10 1.57
CA THR A 94 -2.22 -9.37 2.91
C THR A 94 -3.73 -9.14 2.92
N GLN A 95 -4.43 -9.60 3.96
CA GLN A 95 -5.88 -9.48 4.08
C GLN A 95 -6.28 -9.30 5.55
N PRO A 96 -7.36 -8.56 5.85
CA PRO A 96 -7.81 -8.23 7.21
C PRO A 96 -7.92 -9.44 8.18
N SER A 97 -8.26 -10.62 7.65
CA SER A 97 -8.52 -11.83 8.41
C SER A 97 -7.29 -12.71 8.66
N VAL A 98 -6.15 -12.40 8.06
CA VAL A 98 -4.98 -13.30 8.03
C VAL A 98 -3.95 -12.96 9.11
N GLY A 99 -4.08 -11.81 9.79
CA GLY A 99 -3.23 -11.42 10.92
C GLY A 99 -1.78 -11.04 10.57
N ASN A 100 -1.37 -11.16 9.30
CA ASN A 100 -0.05 -10.76 8.78
C ASN A 100 -0.06 -9.32 8.23
N HIS A 101 -0.68 -8.40 8.96
CA HIS A 101 -0.58 -6.96 8.71
C HIS A 101 -0.89 -6.21 9.99
N SER A 102 -0.24 -5.07 10.15
CA SER A 102 -0.39 -4.22 11.33
C SER A 102 -1.49 -3.16 11.18
N LEU A 103 -2.57 -3.45 10.44
CA LEU A 103 -3.71 -2.52 10.34
C LEU A 103 -4.54 -2.59 11.63
N PRO A 104 -4.76 -1.49 12.35
CA PRO A 104 -5.56 -1.51 13.57
C PRO A 104 -7.04 -1.85 13.27
N PRO A 105 -7.77 -2.45 14.23
CA PRO A 105 -9.22 -2.60 14.12
C PRO A 105 -9.90 -1.24 13.88
N GLY A 106 -10.88 -1.19 12.97
CA GLY A 106 -11.65 0.02 12.66
C GLY A 106 -11.23 0.79 11.39
N TYR A 107 -10.19 0.32 10.68
CA TYR A 107 -9.67 0.96 9.46
C TYR A 107 -9.85 0.12 8.17
N GLY A 108 -10.76 -0.86 8.16
CA GLY A 108 -11.03 -1.77 7.05
C GLY A 108 -12.48 -1.81 6.61
#